data_AF-A0A8S3E0F2-F1
#
_entry.id   AF-A0A8S3E0F2-F1
#
_cell.length_a   1.000
_cell.length_b   1.000
_cell.length_c   1.000
_cell.angle_alpha   90.00
_cell.angle_beta   90.00
_cell.angle_gamma   90.00
#
_symmetry.space_group_name_H-M   'P 1'
#
loop_
_entity.id
_entity.type
_entity.pdbx_description
1 polymer ?
#
loop_
_entity_poly.entity_id
_entity_poly.type
_entity_poly.pdbx_seq_one_letter_code
_entity_poly.pdbx_strand_id
1 'polypeptide(L)' 'FVEPTEELVRLAEEKKLKILTLDQLREIGRNNPVEVVPPKPDDTAVIMYTSGSTGEPKGRKIYYIRFLSQ' A
#
# COMPACT_ATOMS: atom_id res chain seq x y z
N PHE A 1 -11.74 -3.74 16.59
CA PHE A 1 -11.12 -2.41 16.37
C PHE A 1 -10.04 -2.26 17.43
N VAL A 2 -8.83 -1.84 17.04
CA VAL A 2 -7.74 -1.60 17.99
C VAL A 2 -7.63 -0.09 18.15
N GLU A 3 -7.90 0.40 19.34
CA GLU A 3 -7.68 1.82 19.65
C GLU A 3 -6.18 2.14 19.58
N PRO A 4 -5.79 3.30 19.02
CA PRO A 4 -4.39 3.69 18.97
C PRO A 4 -3.83 3.84 20.40
N THR A 5 -2.58 3.42 20.57
CA THR A 5 -1.89 3.59 21.87
C THR A 5 -1.64 5.06 22.16
N GLU A 6 -1.54 5.41 23.45
CA GLU A 6 -1.25 6.78 23.89
C GLU A 6 0.05 7.33 23.27
N GLU A 7 1.06 6.48 23.10
CA GLU A 7 2.33 6.84 22.45
C GLU A 7 2.12 7.27 21.00
N LEU A 8 1.28 6.54 20.24
CA LEU A 8 0.97 6.87 18.85
C LEU A 8 0.18 8.19 18.76
N VAL A 9 -0.75 8.41 19.69
CA VAL A 9 -1.51 9.67 19.77
C VAL A 9 -0.58 10.85 20.03
N ARG A 10 0.31 10.74 21.03
CA ARG A 10 1.28 11.81 21.34
C ARG A 10 2.20 12.12 20.16
N LEU A 11 2.71 11.09 19.50
CA LEU A 11 3.59 11.25 18.33
C LEU A 11 2.86 11.93 17.17
N ALA A 12 1.58 11.59 16.96
CA ALA A 12 0.76 12.23 15.95
C ALA A 12 0.54 13.72 16.25
N GLU A 13 0.25 14.08 17.51
CA GLU A 13 0.10 15.48 17.92
C GLU A 13 1.39 16.29 17.73
N GLU A 14 2.53 15.76 18.19
CA GLU A 14 3.85 16.39 18.03
C GLU A 14 4.16 16.67 16.56
N LYS A 15 3.85 15.71 15.69
CA LYS A 15 4.09 15.80 14.25
C LYS A 15 2.96 16.45 13.46
N LYS A 16 1.88 16.89 14.14
CA LYS A 16 0.66 17.44 13.53
C LYS A 16 0.05 16.51 12.46
N LEU A 17 0.09 15.22 12.73
CA LEU A 17 -0.47 14.17 11.87
C LEU A 17 -1.88 13.80 12.33
N LYS A 18 -2.70 13.39 11.37
CA LYS A 18 -4.05 12.87 11.63
C LYS A 18 -4.01 11.34 11.64
N ILE A 19 -4.46 10.73 12.73
CA ILE A 19 -4.68 9.28 12.78
C ILE A 19 -6.01 8.98 12.11
N LEU A 20 -5.99 8.05 11.15
CA LEU A 20 -7.16 7.61 10.42
C LEU A 20 -7.24 6.09 10.45
N THR A 21 -8.46 5.59 10.60
CA THR A 21 -8.74 4.18 10.35
C THR A 21 -8.77 3.92 8.85
N LEU A 22 -8.58 2.66 8.44
CA LEU A 22 -8.66 2.30 7.03
C LEU A 22 -10.03 2.64 6.42
N ASP A 23 -11.11 2.51 7.19
CA ASP A 23 -12.46 2.81 6.73
C ASP A 23 -12.70 4.33 6.60
N GLN A 24 -12.17 5.14 7.52
CA GLN A 24 -12.18 6.61 7.38
C GLN A 24 -11.39 7.05 6.14
N LEU A 25 -10.23 6.44 5.90
CA LEU A 25 -9.41 6.73 4.72
C LEU A 25 -10.15 6.39 3.42
N ARG A 26 -10.84 5.24 3.38
CA ARG A 26 -11.68 4.83 2.24
C ARG A 26 -12.84 5.80 1.99
N GLU A 27 -13.50 6.28 3.04
CA GLU A 27 -14.59 7.26 2.93
C GLU A 27 -14.11 8.58 2.34
N ILE A 28 -12.95 9.08 2.78
CA ILE A 28 -12.31 10.28 2.22
C ILE A 28 -12.02 10.07 0.73
N GLY A 29 -11.47 8.92 0.35
CA GLY A 29 -11.18 8.59 -1.05
C GLY A 29 -12.44 8.53 -1.93
N ARG A 30 -13.54 7.94 -1.44
CA ARG A 30 -14.83 7.89 -2.15
C ARG A 30 -15.40 9.29 -2.43
N ASN A 31 -15.26 10.20 -1.48
CA ASN A 31 -15.79 11.56 -1.57
C ASN A 31 -14.87 12.52 -2.34
N ASN A 32 -13.65 12.11 -2.68
CA ASN A 32 -12.68 12.92 -3.43
C ASN A 32 -12.04 12.09 -4.57
N PRO A 33 -12.80 11.79 -5.65
CA PRO A 33 -12.29 11.04 -6.78
C PRO A 33 -11.19 11.83 -7.50
N VAL A 34 -10.12 11.14 -7.88
CA VAL A 34 -9.04 11.67 -8.72
C VAL A 34 -9.04 10.94 -10.06
N GLU A 35 -8.55 11.62 -11.11
CA GLU A 35 -8.39 10.97 -12.40
C GLU A 35 -7.43 9.78 -12.29
N VAL A 36 -7.79 8.69 -12.96
CA VAL A 36 -6.97 7.49 -12.99
C VAL A 36 -5.71 7.80 -13.79
N VAL A 37 -4.54 7.66 -13.16
CA VAL A 37 -3.25 7.72 -13.83
C VAL A 37 -2.90 6.31 -14.32
N PRO A 38 -2.85 6.07 -15.65
CA PRO A 38 -2.49 4.76 -16.17
C PRO A 38 -1.04 4.39 -15.78
N PRO A 39 -0.75 3.11 -15.47
CA PRO A 39 0.61 2.68 -15.18
C PRO A 39 1.49 2.72 -16.44
N LYS A 40 2.77 2.98 -16.25
CA LYS A 40 3.79 2.86 -17.29
C LYS A 40 4.23 1.41 -17.46
N PRO A 41 4.76 1.04 -18.64
CA PRO A 41 5.29 -0.30 -18.91
C PRO A 41 6.26 -0.86 -17.86
N ASP A 42 7.07 0.01 -17.27
CA ASP A 42 8.12 -0.26 -16.28
C ASP A 42 7.62 -0.19 -14.82
N ASP A 43 6.34 0.11 -14.59
CA ASP A 43 5.77 0.05 -13.25
C ASP A 43 5.67 -1.40 -12.76
N THR A 44 5.95 -1.61 -11.47
CA THR A 44 5.77 -2.94 -10.85
C THR A 44 4.29 -3.24 -10.73
N ALA A 45 3.84 -4.32 -11.37
CA ALA A 45 2.47 -4.78 -11.32
C ALA A 45 2.20 -5.72 -10.14
N VAL A 46 3.13 -6.65 -9.86
CA VAL A 46 2.95 -7.68 -8.82
C VAL A 46 4.28 -7.93 -8.10
N ILE A 47 4.22 -8.01 -6.77
CA ILE A 47 5.27 -8.60 -5.95
C ILE A 47 4.79 -9.99 -5.56
N MET A 48 5.43 -11.02 -6.12
CA MET A 48 5.09 -12.40 -5.82
C MET A 48 5.98 -12.91 -4.67
N TYR A 49 5.34 -13.32 -3.58
CA TYR A 49 6.01 -13.99 -2.47
C TYR A 49 5.81 -15.50 -2.62
N THR A 50 6.91 -16.22 -2.85
CA THR A 50 6.93 -17.69 -2.83
C THR A 50 7.69 -18.17 -1.60
N SER A 51 7.26 -19.27 -0.99
CA SER A 51 7.82 -19.87 0.23
C SER A 51 9.20 -20.53 0.02
N GLY A 52 10.12 -19.86 -0.69
CA GLY A 52 11.35 -20.42 -1.26
C GLY A 52 12.04 -21.49 -0.40
N SER A 53 12.57 -22.53 -1.06
CA SER A 53 13.19 -23.71 -0.43
C SER A 53 14.40 -23.43 0.49
N THR A 54 14.85 -22.18 0.59
CA THR A 54 15.98 -21.72 1.41
C THR A 54 15.54 -20.88 2.62
N GLY A 55 14.27 -20.95 3.03
CA GLY A 55 13.75 -20.28 4.24
C GLY A 55 13.44 -18.80 4.07
N GLU A 56 14.19 -18.06 3.24
CA GLU A 56 13.90 -16.67 2.90
C GLU A 56 13.01 -16.56 1.64
N PRO A 57 11.85 -15.87 1.70
CA PRO A 57 11.01 -15.64 0.53
C PRO A 57 11.75 -14.73 -0.47
N LYS A 58 12.08 -15.27 -1.65
CA LYS A 58 12.65 -14.47 -2.74
C LYS A 58 11.54 -13.67 -3.43
N GLY A 59 11.35 -12.42 -3.03
CA GLY A 59 10.40 -11.50 -3.68
C GLY A 59 10.85 -11.18 -5.12
N ARG A 60 10.06 -11.58 -6.11
CA ARG A 60 10.28 -11.21 -7.52
C ARG A 60 9.30 -10.09 -7.89
N LYS A 61 9.83 -8.97 -8.38
CA LYS A 61 9.03 -7.88 -8.98
C LYS A 61 8.67 -8.28 -10.41
N ILE A 62 7.38 -8.21 -10.74
CA ILE A 62 6.88 -8.38 -12.11
C ILE A 62 6.39 -7.00 -12.59
N TYR A 63 6.86 -6.56 -13.75
CA TYR A 63 6.51 -5.27 -14.35
C TYR A 63 5.26 -5.38 -15.24
N TYR A 64 4.53 -4.28 -15.43
CA TYR A 64 3.24 -4.22 -16.14
C TYR A 64 3.33 -4.71 -17.60
N ILE A 65 4.34 -4.29 -18.38
CA ILE A 65 4.52 -4.76 -19.77
C ILE A 65 4.71 -6.27 -19.87
N ARG A 66 5.30 -6.89 -18.84
CA ARG A 66 5.56 -8.33 -18.81
C ARG A 66 4.29 -9.14 -18.51
N PHE A 67 3.25 -8.50 -17.96
CA PHE A 67 1.94 -9.13 -17.74
C PHE A 67 1.12 -9.25 -19.04
N LEU A 68 1.29 -8.33 -19.99
CA LEU A 68 0.56 -8.31 -21.27
C LEU A 68 1.22 -9.14 -22.39
N SER A 69 2.40 -9.72 -22.14
CA SER A 69 3.19 -10.46 -23.14
C SER A 69 2.99 -11.99 -23.08
N GLN A 70 1.79 -12.47 -22.73
CA GLN A 70 1.45 -13.91 -22.75
C GLN A 70 0.66 -14.30 -24.00
#